data_AF-A0A957WZX0-F1
#
_entry.id   AF-A0A957WZX0-F1
#
_cell.length_a   1.000
_cell.length_b   1.000
_cell.length_c   1.000
_cell.angle_alpha   90.00
_cell.angle_beta   90.00
_cell.angle_gamma   90.00
#
_symmetry.space_group_name_H-M   'P 1'
#
loop_
_entity.id
_entity.type
_entity.pdbx_description
1 polymer ?
#
loop_
_entity_poly.entity_id
_entity_poly.type
_entity_poly.pdbx_seq_one_letter_code
_entity_poly.pdbx_strand_id
1 'polypeptide(L)'
;VTFTPYIRWDTLELGTGFRIPLDAGLLPDGRAWIFFAGPYEVGKFLWLETTGAVTAVVNVPWVQGSSQLIGLDSQSTVYLCGLRQLASNNRFTECRAYRDGQSRALWTAELPGTTAPVGGAMVAGRLYVATADGTLAAIGTE
;
A
#
# COMPACT_ATOMS: atom_id res chain seq x y z
N VAL A 1 -16.54 11.18 25.81
CA VAL A 1 -15.92 10.29 24.80
C VAL A 1 -14.91 9.42 25.53
N THR A 2 -15.03 8.10 25.41
CA THR A 2 -14.10 7.15 26.05
C THR A 2 -13.21 6.56 24.97
N PHE A 3 -11.89 6.55 25.20
CA PHE A 3 -10.91 5.97 24.30
C PHE A 3 -10.56 4.55 24.77
N THR A 4 -10.73 3.57 23.90
CA THR A 4 -10.32 2.19 24.15
C THR A 4 -9.28 1.79 23.12
N PRO A 5 -8.02 1.53 23.51
CA PRO A 5 -7.01 1.01 22.60
C PRO A 5 -7.48 -0.33 22.00
N TYR A 6 -7.38 -0.47 20.68
CA TYR A 6 -7.76 -1.72 20.00
C TYR A 6 -6.59 -2.70 19.92
N ILE A 7 -5.45 -2.24 19.40
CA ILE A 7 -4.25 -3.04 19.18
C ILE A 7 -3.02 -2.24 19.59
N ARG A 8 -1.99 -2.93 20.09
CA ARG A 8 -0.65 -2.37 20.34
C ARG A 8 0.37 -3.23 19.61
N TRP A 9 1.27 -2.59 18.89
CA TRP A 9 2.39 -3.26 18.21
C TRP A 9 3.72 -2.67 18.71
N ASP A 10 4.79 -3.45 18.60
CA ASP A 10 6.14 -2.99 18.93
C ASP A 10 6.85 -2.52 17.65
N THR A 11 6.99 -1.20 17.49
CA THR A 11 7.66 -0.61 16.32
C THR A 11 9.15 -0.97 16.21
N LEU A 12 9.81 -1.31 17.32
CA LEU A 12 11.22 -1.70 17.32
C LEU A 12 11.39 -3.12 16.78
N GLU A 13 10.54 -4.06 17.21
CA GLU A 13 10.55 -5.44 16.71
C GLU A 13 10.24 -5.51 15.20
N LEU A 14 9.44 -4.57 14.69
CA LEU A 14 9.05 -4.52 13.28
C LEU A 14 10.16 -4.08 12.31
N GLY A 15 11.29 -3.56 12.83
CA GLY A 15 12.44 -3.17 12.01
C GLY A 15 12.05 -2.20 10.89
N THR A 16 11.35 -1.11 11.23
CA THR A 16 10.80 -0.17 10.25
C THR A 16 11.88 0.71 9.60
N GLY A 17 13.07 0.81 10.21
CA GLY A 17 14.16 1.65 9.70
C GLY A 17 13.75 3.12 9.63
N PHE A 18 14.10 3.82 8.55
CA PHE A 18 13.67 5.20 8.30
C PHE A 18 12.23 5.33 7.74
N ARG A 19 11.38 4.31 7.91
CA ARG A 19 9.97 4.37 7.54
C ARG A 19 9.13 4.85 8.73
N ILE A 20 8.12 5.65 8.44
CA ILE A 20 7.09 6.06 9.40
C ILE A 20 5.74 5.41 9.02
N PRO A 21 4.86 5.14 9.99
CA PRO A 21 3.49 4.75 9.68
C PRO A 21 2.83 5.87 8.87
N LEU A 22 2.44 5.57 7.65
CA LEU A 22 1.72 6.50 6.78
C LEU A 22 0.20 6.31 6.94
N ASP A 23 -0.23 5.06 7.04
CA ASP A 23 -1.63 4.70 7.15
C ASP A 23 -1.80 3.40 7.94
N ALA A 24 -2.96 3.21 8.56
CA ALA A 24 -3.30 2.02 9.32
C ALA A 24 -4.81 1.84 9.42
N GLY A 25 -5.26 0.60 9.58
CA GLY A 25 -6.67 0.31 9.71
C GLY A 25 -6.97 -1.13 10.08
N LEU A 26 -8.23 -1.50 9.92
CA LEU A 26 -8.72 -2.85 10.15
C LEU A 26 -9.15 -3.50 8.83
N LEU A 27 -8.94 -4.81 8.74
CA LEU A 27 -9.52 -5.69 7.77
C LEU A 27 -10.98 -5.99 8.13
N PRO A 28 -11.81 -6.48 7.19
CA PRO A 28 -13.19 -6.87 7.45
C PRO A 28 -13.38 -7.90 8.58
N ASP A 29 -12.37 -8.73 8.87
CA ASP A 29 -12.38 -9.73 9.93
C ASP A 29 -11.85 -9.22 11.28
N GLY A 30 -11.53 -7.92 11.39
CA GLY A 30 -11.04 -7.27 12.60
C GLY A 30 -9.52 -7.35 12.80
N ARG A 31 -8.78 -8.07 11.95
CA ARG A 31 -7.31 -7.99 11.97
C ARG A 31 -6.83 -6.61 11.53
N ALA A 32 -5.65 -6.20 11.97
CA ALA A 32 -5.13 -4.88 11.67
C ALA A 32 -4.15 -4.92 10.49
N TRP A 33 -3.97 -3.76 9.87
CA TRP A 33 -2.91 -3.55 8.91
C TRP A 33 -2.23 -2.21 9.15
N ILE A 34 -0.95 -2.14 8.78
CA ILE A 34 -0.17 -0.89 8.86
C ILE A 34 0.67 -0.76 7.61
N PHE A 35 0.62 0.42 7.00
CA PHE A 35 1.45 0.79 5.87
C PHE A 35 2.52 1.78 6.31
N PHE A 36 3.78 1.37 6.17
CA PHE A 36 4.95 2.17 6.42
C PHE A 36 5.57 2.66 5.12
N ALA A 37 5.92 3.94 5.06
CA ALA A 37 6.63 4.52 3.93
C ALA A 37 7.62 5.59 4.42
N GLY A 38 8.54 5.98 3.55
CA GLY A 38 9.49 7.05 3.85
C GLY A 38 10.26 7.48 2.60
N PRO A 39 10.84 8.68 2.59
CA PRO A 39 11.52 9.23 1.41
C PRO A 39 12.76 8.43 1.00
N TYR A 40 13.39 7.71 1.94
CA TYR A 40 14.66 7.00 1.74
C TYR A 40 14.54 5.47 1.73
N GLU A 41 13.34 4.95 1.95
CA GLU A 41 13.09 3.53 2.13
C GLU A 41 11.92 3.10 1.26
N VAL A 42 11.96 1.88 0.74
CA VAL A 42 10.81 1.32 0.04
C VAL A 42 9.65 1.07 1.00
N GLY A 43 8.40 1.23 0.55
CA GLY A 43 7.24 1.00 1.40
C GLY A 43 7.18 -0.43 1.96
N LYS A 44 6.61 -0.58 3.14
CA LYS A 44 6.41 -1.85 3.84
C LYS A 44 4.97 -1.93 4.36
N PHE A 45 4.21 -2.90 3.90
CA PHE A 45 2.85 -3.17 4.36
C PHE A 45 2.85 -4.41 5.26
N LEU A 46 2.16 -4.33 6.39
CA LEU A 46 2.07 -5.38 7.39
C LEU A 46 0.61 -5.78 7.60
N TRP A 47 0.38 -7.09 7.69
CA TRP A 47 -0.84 -7.63 8.29
C TRP A 47 -0.54 -8.07 9.71
N LEU A 48 -1.48 -7.79 10.61
CA LEU A 48 -1.34 -8.07 12.04
C LEU A 48 -2.57 -8.82 12.55
N GLU A 49 -2.33 -9.84 13.38
CA GLU A 49 -3.36 -10.40 14.24
C GLU A 49 -3.86 -9.37 15.25
N THR A 50 -5.03 -9.61 15.84
CA THR A 50 -5.59 -8.75 16.91
C THR A 50 -4.69 -8.68 18.14
N THR A 51 -3.76 -9.63 18.30
CA THR A 51 -2.74 -9.64 19.35
C THR A 51 -1.57 -8.68 19.10
N GLY A 52 -1.45 -8.10 17.90
CA GLY A 52 -0.28 -7.32 17.47
C GLY A 52 0.79 -8.12 16.74
N ALA A 53 0.64 -9.45 16.63
CA ALA A 53 1.61 -10.29 15.92
C ALA A 53 1.52 -10.10 14.41
N VAL A 54 2.67 -9.96 13.73
CA VAL A 54 2.73 -9.85 12.26
C VAL A 54 2.52 -11.21 11.61
N THR A 55 1.57 -11.30 10.68
CA THR A 55 1.31 -12.52 9.91
C THR A 55 1.98 -12.53 8.55
N ALA A 56 2.13 -11.36 7.93
CA ALA A 56 2.80 -11.22 6.64
C ALA A 56 3.38 -9.81 6.47
N VAL A 57 4.39 -9.74 5.59
CA VAL A 57 5.08 -8.50 5.23
C VAL A 57 5.16 -8.40 3.71
N VAL A 58 4.73 -7.26 3.18
CA VAL A 58 4.96 -6.87 1.78
C VAL A 58 5.96 -5.72 1.75
N ASN A 59 7.06 -5.91 1.05
CA ASN A 59 7.95 -4.81 0.67
C ASN A 59 7.62 -4.43 -0.77
N VAL A 60 7.17 -3.19 -0.98
CA VAL A 60 6.90 -2.70 -2.33
C VAL A 60 8.21 -2.23 -2.97
N PRO A 61 8.34 -2.20 -4.30
CA PRO A 61 9.64 -1.97 -4.92
C PRO A 61 9.77 -0.57 -5.54
N TRP A 62 9.02 0.40 -5.02
CA TRP A 62 8.94 1.77 -5.57
C TRP A 62 9.92 2.72 -4.90
N VAL A 63 10.35 3.72 -5.65
CA VAL A 63 11.44 4.61 -5.26
C VAL A 63 10.93 5.90 -4.61
N GLN A 64 11.82 6.62 -3.92
CA GLN A 64 11.61 8.01 -3.46
C GLN A 64 10.39 8.20 -2.56
N GLY A 65 10.01 7.20 -1.77
CA GLY A 65 8.83 7.29 -0.90
C GLY A 65 7.50 7.51 -1.64
N SER A 66 7.45 7.25 -2.95
CA SER A 66 6.26 7.42 -3.79
C SER A 66 5.16 6.39 -3.54
N SER A 67 5.31 5.55 -2.52
CA SER A 67 4.41 4.44 -2.25
C SER A 67 3.13 4.96 -1.59
N GLN A 68 1.98 4.61 -2.16
CA GLN A 68 0.65 4.99 -1.69
C GLN A 68 -0.21 3.75 -1.49
N LEU A 69 -0.97 3.73 -0.39
CA LEU A 69 -2.10 2.82 -0.24
C LEU A 69 -3.31 3.48 -0.90
N ILE A 70 -3.88 2.81 -1.89
CA ILE A 70 -5.01 3.34 -2.66
C ILE A 70 -6.34 2.82 -2.11
N GLY A 71 -6.36 1.59 -1.62
CA GLY A 71 -7.55 1.05 -1.01
C GLY A 71 -7.39 -0.38 -0.54
N LEU A 72 -8.44 -0.85 0.12
CA LEU A 72 -8.61 -2.22 0.58
C LEU A 72 -10.04 -2.67 0.24
N ASP A 73 -10.20 -3.84 -0.37
CA ASP A 73 -11.52 -4.38 -0.70
C ASP A 73 -12.12 -5.25 0.41
N SER A 74 -13.37 -5.68 0.22
CA SER A 74 -14.07 -6.56 1.16
C SER A 74 -13.49 -7.98 1.25
N GLN A 75 -12.53 -8.32 0.41
CA GLN A 75 -11.82 -9.61 0.40
C GLN A 75 -10.43 -9.51 1.04
N SER A 76 -10.14 -8.42 1.75
CA SER A 76 -8.82 -8.14 2.34
C SER A 76 -7.70 -8.07 1.30
N THR A 77 -8.01 -7.64 0.07
CA THR A 77 -7.01 -7.30 -0.94
C THR A 77 -6.61 -5.85 -0.76
N VAL A 78 -5.32 -5.61 -0.53
CA VAL A 78 -4.76 -4.25 -0.50
C VAL A 78 -4.23 -3.87 -1.88
N TYR A 79 -4.51 -2.64 -2.29
CA TYR A 79 -4.02 -2.04 -3.52
C TYR A 79 -3.02 -0.95 -3.18
N LEU A 80 -1.78 -1.15 -3.61
CA LEU A 80 -0.68 -0.25 -3.37
C LEU A 80 -0.17 0.23 -4.74
N CYS A 81 0.18 1.51 -4.86
CA CYS A 81 0.81 2.05 -6.07
C CYS A 81 2.05 2.84 -5.72
N GLY A 82 2.99 2.94 -6.66
CA GLY A 82 4.14 3.82 -6.50
C GLY A 82 4.89 4.05 -7.80
N LEU A 83 5.86 4.95 -7.75
CA LEU A 83 6.71 5.26 -8.89
C LEU A 83 7.77 4.17 -9.06
N ARG A 84 7.74 3.51 -10.21
CA ARG A 84 8.77 2.57 -10.64
C ARG A 84 9.77 3.31 -11.53
N GLN A 85 11.04 2.97 -11.39
CA GLN A 85 12.11 3.47 -12.24
C GLN A 85 12.98 2.30 -12.70
N LEU A 86 12.95 1.99 -14.00
CA LEU A 86 13.80 0.95 -14.60
C LEU A 86 15.10 1.53 -15.17
N ALA A 87 15.05 2.78 -15.68
CA ALA A 87 16.18 3.52 -16.23
C ALA A 87 16.05 5.01 -15.90
N SER A 88 17.06 5.83 -16.18
CA SER A 88 17.07 7.28 -15.88
C SER A 88 15.89 8.04 -16.51
N ASN A 89 15.41 7.60 -17.68
CA ASN A 89 14.33 8.21 -18.44
C ASN A 89 13.03 7.38 -18.49
N ASN A 90 12.98 6.22 -17.81
CA ASN A 90 11.81 5.35 -17.82
C ASN A 90 11.22 5.26 -16.41
N ARG A 91 10.27 6.17 -16.15
CA ARG A 91 9.48 6.24 -14.93
C ARG A 91 8.01 6.08 -15.28
N PHE A 92 7.31 5.30 -14.47
CA PHE A 92 5.88 5.07 -14.60
C PHE A 92 5.30 4.72 -13.24
N THR A 93 4.00 5.00 -13.04
CA THR A 93 3.30 4.44 -11.89
C THR A 93 3.07 2.96 -12.11
N GLU A 94 3.40 2.17 -11.10
CA GLU A 94 3.09 0.74 -11.03
C GLU A 94 2.15 0.52 -9.84
N CYS A 95 1.07 -0.21 -10.07
CA CYS A 95 0.12 -0.62 -9.05
C CYS A 95 0.16 -2.13 -8.87
N ARG A 96 0.02 -2.58 -7.63
CA ARG A 96 0.05 -3.98 -7.24
C ARG A 96 -1.07 -4.28 -6.25
N ALA A 97 -1.69 -5.45 -6.41
CA ALA A 97 -2.64 -5.98 -5.44
C ALA A 97 -2.02 -7.11 -4.63
N TYR A 98 -2.28 -7.15 -3.33
CA TYR A 98 -1.83 -8.21 -2.44
C TYR A 98 -3.00 -8.72 -1.63
N ARG A 99 -3.16 -10.04 -1.57
CA ARG A 99 -4.13 -10.66 -0.67
C ARG A 99 -3.53 -10.80 0.72
N ASP A 100 -4.39 -10.74 1.72
CA ASP A 100 -4.08 -11.08 3.10
C ASP A 100 -3.23 -12.35 3.26
N GLY A 101 -2.21 -12.25 4.10
CA GLY A 101 -1.24 -13.31 4.36
C GLY A 101 -0.28 -13.58 3.21
N GLN A 102 -0.38 -12.86 2.07
CA GLN A 102 0.46 -13.10 0.90
C GLN A 102 1.45 -11.96 0.67
N SER A 103 2.73 -12.32 0.57
CA SER A 103 3.80 -11.37 0.21
C SER A 103 3.95 -11.17 -1.30
N ARG A 104 3.35 -12.06 -2.11
CA ARG A 104 3.39 -12.00 -3.58
C ARG A 104 2.17 -11.23 -4.11
N ALA A 105 2.40 -10.37 -5.09
CA ALA A 105 1.33 -9.65 -5.75
C ALA A 105 0.42 -10.60 -6.55
N LEU A 106 -0.89 -10.42 -6.42
CA LEU A 106 -1.91 -11.08 -7.23
C LEU A 106 -1.81 -10.64 -8.70
N TRP A 107 -1.60 -9.34 -8.90
CA TRP A 107 -1.38 -8.73 -10.21
C TRP A 107 -0.52 -7.48 -10.07
N THR A 108 0.05 -7.07 -11.19
CA THR A 108 0.79 -5.82 -11.37
C THR A 108 0.23 -5.10 -12.60
N ALA A 109 -0.02 -3.79 -12.48
CA ALA A 109 -0.45 -2.94 -13.59
C ALA A 109 0.52 -1.76 -13.73
N GLU A 110 0.94 -1.48 -14.95
CA GLU A 110 1.78 -0.33 -15.27
C GLU A 110 0.91 0.77 -15.89
N LEU A 111 1.21 2.01 -15.54
CA LEU A 111 0.61 3.22 -16.10
C LEU A 111 1.70 4.03 -16.81
N PRO A 112 2.06 3.67 -18.07
CA PRO A 112 3.15 4.34 -18.79
C PRO A 112 2.89 5.83 -18.97
N GLY A 113 3.95 6.63 -18.95
CA GLY A 113 3.86 8.07 -19.15
C GLY A 113 3.29 8.84 -17.95
N THR A 114 3.06 8.18 -16.82
CA THR A 114 2.61 8.82 -15.57
C THR A 114 3.75 9.01 -14.56
N THR A 115 3.52 9.94 -13.64
CA THR A 115 4.37 10.28 -12.50
C THR A 115 3.80 9.69 -11.21
N ALA A 116 4.45 9.95 -10.07
CA ALA A 116 4.13 9.33 -8.79
C ALA A 116 2.63 9.40 -8.45
N PRO A 117 2.04 8.33 -7.88
CA PRO A 117 0.67 8.38 -7.42
C PRO A 117 0.55 9.34 -6.22
N VAL A 118 -0.57 10.07 -6.18
CA VAL A 118 -0.89 11.02 -5.11
C VAL A 118 -2.14 10.63 -4.32
N GLY A 119 -2.82 9.56 -4.73
CA GLY A 119 -3.99 9.02 -4.06
C GLY A 119 -4.87 8.23 -5.02
N GLY A 120 -6.05 7.86 -4.55
CA GLY A 120 -7.02 7.15 -5.36
C GLY A 120 -8.12 6.54 -4.51
N ALA A 121 -8.91 5.65 -5.11
CA ALA A 121 -10.00 4.98 -4.43
C ALA A 121 -10.35 3.66 -5.12
N MET A 122 -10.94 2.76 -4.33
CA MET A 122 -11.53 1.52 -4.82
C MET A 122 -13.05 1.68 -4.87
N VAL A 123 -13.67 1.53 -6.05
CA VAL A 123 -15.12 1.66 -6.24
C VAL A 123 -15.63 0.53 -7.12
N ALA A 124 -16.57 -0.27 -6.61
CA ALA A 124 -17.26 -1.32 -7.38
C ALA A 124 -16.32 -2.23 -8.19
N GLY A 125 -15.21 -2.70 -7.59
CA GLY A 125 -14.26 -3.58 -8.29
C GLY A 125 -13.28 -2.88 -9.24
N ARG A 126 -13.37 -1.54 -9.37
CA ARG A 126 -12.42 -0.71 -10.11
C ARG A 126 -11.52 0.14 -9.22
N LEU A 127 -10.22 0.10 -9.51
CA LEU A 127 -9.22 0.91 -8.83
C LEU A 127 -9.00 2.20 -9.62
N TYR A 128 -9.20 3.34 -8.98
CA TYR A 128 -8.91 4.66 -9.54
C TYR A 128 -7.64 5.21 -8.89
N VAL A 129 -6.71 5.71 -9.69
CA VAL A 129 -5.40 6.19 -9.23
C VAL A 129 -5.14 7.57 -9.82
N ALA A 130 -4.93 8.55 -8.94
CA ALA A 130 -4.51 9.89 -9.32
C ALA A 130 -2.98 9.99 -9.27
N THR A 131 -2.37 10.65 -10.25
CA THR A 131 -0.92 10.87 -10.34
C THR A 131 -0.58 12.36 -10.30
N ALA A 132 0.66 12.68 -9.91
CA ALA A 132 1.12 14.06 -9.68
C ALA A 132 1.10 14.95 -10.94
N ASP A 133 1.07 14.35 -12.13
CA ASP A 133 0.92 15.02 -13.42
C ASP A 133 -0.53 15.35 -13.79
N GLY A 134 -1.49 15.04 -12.92
CA GLY A 134 -2.91 15.33 -13.14
C GLY A 134 -3.66 14.24 -13.91
N THR A 135 -3.09 13.04 -14.08
CA THR A 135 -3.80 11.89 -14.66
C THR A 135 -4.66 11.18 -13.61
N LEU A 136 -5.89 10.80 -13.98
CA LEU A 136 -6.72 9.86 -13.23
C LEU A 136 -6.90 8.60 -14.06
N ALA A 137 -6.22 7.52 -13.68
CA ALA A 137 -6.29 6.24 -14.35
C ALA A 137 -7.30 5.31 -13.66
N ALA A 138 -7.96 4.46 -14.45
CA ALA A 138 -8.80 3.37 -13.97
C ALA A 138 -8.16 2.02 -14.31
N ILE A 139 -8.09 1.12 -13.34
CA ILE A 139 -7.53 -0.22 -13.47
C ILE A 139 -8.62 -1.24 -13.10
N GLY A 140 -8.82 -2.23 -13.97
CA GLY A 140 -9.86 -3.25 -13.85
C GLY A 140 -10.92 -3.16 -14.95
N THR A 141 -11.63 -4.25 -15.19
CA THR A 141 -12.80 -4.29 -16.08
C THR A 141 -14.03 -3.76 -15.35
N GLU A 142 -15.05 -3.31 -16.10
CA GLU A 142 -16.36 -2.94 -15.52
C GLU A 142 -16.94 -4.05 -14.63
#